data_AF-A0A5S3X893-F1
#
_entry.id   AF-A0A5S3X893-F1
#
_cell.length_a   1.000
_cell.length_b   1.000
_cell.length_c   1.000
_cell.angle_alpha   90.00
_cell.angle_beta   90.00
_cell.angle_gamma   90.00
#
_symmetry.space_group_name_H-M   'P 1'
#
loop_
_entity.id
_entity.type
_entity.pdbx_description
1 polymer ?
#
loop_
_entity_poly.entity_id
_entity_poly.type
_entity_poly.pdbx_seq_one_letter_code
_entity_poly.pdbx_strand_id
1 'polypeptide(L)'
;YMAEFKPVHVMQLPNSVKDDASRALWKAEMLRLQKTVEERFGHEISEDALRDAIALKNRERRALANFYHLGQLNPPALSGSDILKV
;
A
#
# COMPACT_ATOMS: atom_id res chain seq x y z
N TYR A 1 -24.58 -0.67 -0.90
CA TYR A 1 -24.25 -2.05 -1.33
C TYR A 1 -23.02 -2.64 -0.67
N MET A 2 -21.76 -2.29 -1.00
CA MET A 2 -20.61 -2.99 -0.37
C MET A 2 -20.49 -2.80 1.17
N ALA A 3 -20.86 -1.61 1.66
CA ALA A 3 -20.87 -1.31 3.09
C ALA A 3 -21.98 -2.07 3.87
N GLU A 4 -23.00 -2.59 3.18
CA GLU A 4 -24.04 -3.42 3.80
C GLU A 4 -23.55 -4.85 4.05
N PHE A 5 -22.55 -5.32 3.31
CA PHE A 5 -22.00 -6.66 3.43
C PHE A 5 -20.81 -6.75 4.41
N LYS A 6 -19.97 -5.72 4.47
CA LYS A 6 -18.82 -5.66 5.40
C LYS A 6 -18.46 -4.21 5.74
N PRO A 7 -17.72 -3.98 6.84
CA PRO A 7 -17.18 -2.65 7.12
C PRO A 7 -16.31 -2.17 5.96
N VAL A 8 -16.68 -1.02 5.38
CA VAL A 8 -15.97 -0.38 4.27
C VAL A 8 -15.70 1.06 4.66
N HIS A 9 -14.42 1.43 4.66
CA HIS A 9 -13.98 2.81 4.74
C HIS A 9 -13.66 3.29 3.31
N VAL A 10 -14.41 4.26 2.81
CA VAL A 10 -14.20 4.82 1.47
C VAL A 10 -13.25 6.01 1.58
N MET A 11 -12.20 5.99 0.77
CA MET A 11 -11.22 7.08 0.70
C MET A 11 -11.40 7.89 -0.59
N GLN A 12 -11.20 9.20 -0.48
CA GLN A 12 -11.12 10.11 -1.63
C GLN A 12 -9.68 10.14 -2.17
N LEU A 13 -9.43 9.47 -3.31
CA LEU A 13 -8.16 9.63 -4.00
C LEU A 13 -8.19 10.94 -4.81
N PRO A 14 -7.18 11.82 -4.67
CA PRO A 14 -7.09 12.99 -5.51
C PRO A 14 -6.87 12.58 -6.98
N ASN A 15 -7.47 13.33 -7.89
CA ASN A 15 -7.34 13.10 -9.34
C ASN A 15 -5.99 13.61 -9.91
N SER A 16 -5.15 14.23 -9.09
CA SER A 16 -3.83 14.78 -9.44
C SER A 16 -2.84 14.52 -8.30
N VAL A 17 -1.56 14.42 -8.64
CA VAL A 17 -0.45 14.32 -7.66
C VAL A 17 0.43 15.56 -7.64
N LYS A 18 0.17 16.53 -8.54
CA LYS A 18 1.13 17.60 -8.86
C LYS A 18 0.99 18.83 -7.95
N ASP A 19 -0.23 19.16 -7.56
CA ASP A 19 -0.53 20.35 -6.78
C ASP A 19 -0.58 20.08 -5.27
N ASP A 20 -0.35 21.13 -4.48
CA ASP A 20 -0.32 21.06 -3.02
C ASP A 20 -1.68 20.74 -2.41
N ALA A 21 -2.77 21.19 -3.03
CA ALA A 21 -4.12 20.91 -2.54
C ALA A 21 -4.42 19.40 -2.59
N SER A 22 -4.04 18.73 -3.68
CA SER A 22 -4.16 17.27 -3.82
C SER A 22 -3.30 16.52 -2.81
N ARG A 23 -2.06 16.98 -2.57
CA ARG A 23 -1.20 16.38 -1.53
C ARG A 23 -1.78 16.54 -0.13
N ALA A 24 -2.33 17.72 0.18
CA ALA A 24 -2.97 17.99 1.46
C ALA A 24 -4.23 17.14 1.66
N LEU A 25 -5.07 17.02 0.61
CA LEU A 25 -6.23 16.14 0.61
C LEU A 25 -5.83 14.69 0.91
N TRP A 26 -4.82 14.18 0.19
CA TRP A 26 -4.36 12.81 0.40
C TRP A 26 -3.82 12.57 1.82
N LYS A 27 -3.03 13.50 2.35
CA LYS A 27 -2.55 13.42 3.73
C LYS A 27 -3.71 13.37 4.73
N ALA A 28 -4.73 14.21 4.54
CA ALA A 28 -5.90 14.24 5.41
C ALA A 28 -6.70 12.92 5.34
N GLU A 29 -6.85 12.34 4.15
CA GLU A 29 -7.47 11.02 3.96
C GLU A 29 -6.69 9.90 4.67
N MET A 30 -5.36 9.97 4.65
CA MET A 30 -4.53 8.99 5.36
C MET A 30 -4.67 9.05 6.87
N LEU A 31 -4.79 10.24 7.44
CA LEU A 31 -5.07 10.42 8.87
C LEU A 31 -6.48 9.93 9.25
N ARG A 32 -7.48 10.13 8.38
CA ARG A 32 -8.83 9.57 8.57
C ARG A 32 -8.84 8.05 8.55
N LEU A 33 -8.10 7.44 7.63
CA LEU A 33 -7.95 5.99 7.57
C LEU A 33 -7.27 5.46 8.84
N GLN A 34 -6.15 6.06 9.25
CA GLN A 34 -5.43 5.68 10.48
C GLN A 34 -6.40 5.63 11.66
N LYS A 35 -7.12 6.72 11.91
CA LYS A 35 -8.09 6.81 13.01
C LYS A 35 -9.16 5.71 12.93
N THR A 36 -9.71 5.46 11.72
CA THR A 36 -10.72 4.41 11.53
C THR A 36 -10.18 3.01 11.83
N VAL A 37 -8.93 2.75 11.47
CA VAL A 37 -8.26 1.47 11.77
C VAL A 37 -8.02 1.33 13.27
N GLU A 38 -7.49 2.36 13.91
CA GLU A 38 -7.22 2.37 15.35
C GLU A 38 -8.50 2.15 16.17
N GLU A 39 -9.58 2.86 15.84
CA GLU A 39 -10.89 2.71 16.48
C GLU A 39 -11.47 1.30 16.29
N ARG A 40 -11.33 0.74 15.08
CA ARG A 40 -11.88 -0.58 14.77
C ARG A 40 -11.17 -1.70 15.51
N PHE A 41 -9.86 -1.60 15.68
CA PHE A 41 -9.05 -2.64 16.32
C PHE A 41 -8.72 -2.33 17.79
N GLY A 42 -9.13 -1.16 18.30
CA GLY A 42 -8.86 -0.74 19.67
C GLY A 42 -7.37 -0.60 19.99
N HIS A 43 -6.55 -0.26 18.99
CA HIS A 43 -5.09 -0.21 19.11
C HIS A 43 -4.53 0.99 18.37
N GLU A 44 -3.76 1.82 19.07
CA GLU A 44 -3.09 2.99 18.51
C GLU A 44 -1.86 2.58 17.69
N ILE A 45 -1.68 3.19 16.51
CA ILE A 45 -0.53 2.96 15.65
C ILE A 45 0.59 3.89 16.12
N SER A 46 1.54 3.32 16.87
CA SER A 46 2.73 4.07 17.30
C SER A 46 3.63 4.48 16.12
N GLU A 47 4.38 5.56 16.29
CA GLU A 47 5.31 6.06 15.29
C GLU A 47 6.41 5.02 14.96
N ASP A 48 6.94 4.33 15.96
CA ASP A 48 7.97 3.31 15.76
C ASP A 48 7.43 2.10 14.98
N ALA A 49 6.24 1.60 15.33
CA ALA A 49 5.60 0.52 14.58
C ALA A 49 5.34 0.92 13.12
N LEU A 50 4.96 2.18 12.88
CA LEU A 50 4.77 2.70 11.53
C LEU A 50 6.11 2.76 10.75
N ARG A 51 7.20 3.22 11.39
CA ARG A 51 8.54 3.27 10.78
C ARG A 51 9.04 1.87 10.42
N ASP A 52 8.87 0.90 11.30
CA ASP A 52 9.25 -0.50 11.07
C ASP A 52 8.44 -1.12 9.93
N ALA A 53 7.12 -0.89 9.91
CA ALA A 53 6.26 -1.34 8.83
C ALA A 53 6.67 -0.72 7.48
N ILE A 54 7.00 0.58 7.44
CA ILE A 54 7.50 1.25 6.23
C ILE A 54 8.81 0.59 5.74
N ALA A 55 9.76 0.36 6.64
CA ALA A 55 11.02 -0.29 6.31
C ALA A 55 10.81 -1.70 5.74
N LEU A 56 9.91 -2.48 6.35
CA LEU A 56 9.52 -3.81 5.87
C LEU A 56 8.90 -3.75 4.48
N LYS A 57 7.87 -2.92 4.27
CA LYS A 57 7.21 -2.78 2.96
C LYS A 57 8.18 -2.32 1.87
N ASN A 58 9.15 -1.47 2.21
CA ASN A 58 10.18 -1.05 1.25
C ASN A 58 11.15 -2.18 0.89
N ARG A 59 11.51 -3.05 1.85
CA ARG A 59 12.29 -4.27 1.54
C ARG A 59 11.51 -5.21 0.63
N GLU A 60 10.23 -5.44 0.92
CA GLU A 60 9.36 -6.29 0.09
C GLU A 60 9.23 -5.75 -1.33
N ARG A 61 8.98 -4.44 -1.52
CA ARG A 61 8.91 -3.81 -2.85
C ARG A 61 10.20 -3.99 -3.65
N ARG A 62 11.36 -3.85 -3.00
CA ARG A 62 12.66 -4.08 -3.65
C ARG A 62 12.86 -5.55 -4.02
N ALA A 63 12.51 -6.47 -3.13
CA ALA A 63 12.61 -7.90 -3.40
C ALA A 63 11.72 -8.30 -4.59
N LEU A 64 10.48 -7.81 -4.62
CA LEU A 64 9.54 -8.06 -5.71
C LEU A 64 10.02 -7.44 -7.03
N ALA A 65 10.54 -6.21 -7.01
CA ALA A 65 11.12 -5.59 -8.20
C ALA A 65 12.32 -6.37 -8.74
N ASN A 66 13.22 -6.84 -7.86
CA ASN A 66 14.36 -7.67 -8.24
C ASN A 66 13.91 -9.02 -8.82
N PHE A 67 12.88 -9.63 -8.23
CA PHE A 67 12.27 -10.85 -8.74
C PHE A 67 11.71 -10.66 -10.15
N TYR A 68 10.95 -9.59 -10.40
CA TYR A 68 10.46 -9.28 -11.75
C TYR A 68 11.60 -9.00 -12.74
N HIS A 69 12.72 -8.45 -12.29
CA HIS A 69 13.89 -8.20 -13.13
C HIS A 69 14.52 -9.50 -13.68
N LEU A 70 14.36 -10.64 -13.01
CA LEU A 70 14.82 -11.95 -13.50
C LEU A 70 14.20 -12.34 -14.84
N GLY A 71 12.99 -11.82 -15.14
CA GLY A 71 12.34 -12.01 -16.43
C GLY A 71 13.02 -11.30 -17.60
N GLN A 72 13.98 -10.40 -17.34
CA GLN A 72 14.75 -9.69 -18.38
C GLN A 72 15.99 -10.45 -18.84
N LEU A 73 16.36 -11.55 -18.18
CA LEU A 73 17.46 -12.41 -18.58
C LEU A 73 17.17 -13.09 -19.93
N ASN A 74 18.23 -13.45 -20.67
CA ASN A 74 18.10 -14.18 -21.93
C ASN A 74 19.02 -15.42 -21.94
N PRO A 75 18.48 -16.64 -21.80
CA PRO A 75 17.05 -16.95 -21.64
C PRO A 75 16.51 -16.52 -20.26
N PRO A 76 15.20 -16.25 -20.13
CA PRO A 76 14.61 -15.84 -18.85
C PRO A 76 14.71 -16.97 -17.82
N ALA A 77 14.99 -16.61 -16.57
CA ALA A 77 15.16 -17.59 -15.50
C ALA A 77 13.84 -18.23 -15.03
N LEU A 78 12.69 -17.60 -15.31
CA LEU A 78 11.36 -18.04 -14.91
C LEU A 78 10.34 -17.78 -16.02
N SER A 79 9.28 -18.61 -16.06
CA SER A 79 8.15 -18.37 -16.95
C SER A 79 7.29 -17.21 -16.44
N GLY A 80 6.64 -16.47 -17.35
CA GLY A 80 5.71 -15.40 -16.96
C GLY A 80 4.55 -15.90 -16.09
N SER A 81 4.11 -17.15 -16.30
CA SER A 81 3.09 -17.78 -15.46
C SER A 81 3.54 -18.05 -14.03
N ASP A 82 4.82 -18.33 -13.81
CA ASP A 82 5.34 -18.55 -12.45
C ASP A 82 5.55 -17.21 -11.73
N ILE A 83 5.93 -16.17 -12.48
CA ILE A 83 6.03 -14.80 -11.96
C ILE A 83 4.68 -14.26 -11.46
N LEU A 84 3.56 -14.61 -12.08
CA LEU A 84 2.21 -14.16 -11.68
C LEU A 84 1.65 -14.87 -10.44
N LYS A 85 2.23 -16.01 -10.02
CA LYS A 85 1.77 -16.79 -8.85
C LYS A 85 2.33 -16.27 -7.53
N VAL A 86 3.32 -15.38 -7.59
CA VAL A 86 4.04 -14.80 -6.44
C VAL A 86 3.48 -13.43 -6.12
#